data_AF-A0A970PYH1-F1
#
_entry.id   AF-A0A970PYH1-F1
#
_cell.length_a   1.000
_cell.length_b   1.000
_cell.length_c   1.000
_cell.angle_alpha   90.00
_cell.angle_beta   90.00
_cell.angle_gamma   90.00
#
_symmetry.space_group_name_H-M   'P 1'
#
loop_
_entity.id
_entity.type
_entity.pdbx_description
1 polymer ?
#
loop_
_entity_poly.entity_id
_entity_poly.type
_entity_poly.pdbx_seq_one_letter_code
_entity_poly.pdbx_strand_id
1 'polypeptide(L)'
;IKEYINTLKSGFALFANQFLPNLYNNSTTFILGLYSSDFAVGLLSTAKFVSEISNMVISMLSRTFFPFLNRNFEKHYIYRNIVLVVSISMCILMFLFAGIISNLLVHNSVSEVTLLIRILTFGTLGFGLMSIYGNNFLIIKKQDKLVMKITFYISILGFITSFIFVSLFNVNGAAINLSFTRIAYGIVFLFFYWKMSNNISSKIKFKNT
;
A
#
# COMPACT_ATOMS: atom_id res chain seq x y z
N ILE A 1 -16.27 -3.77 32.34
CA ILE A 1 -15.21 -2.76 32.09
C ILE A 1 -13.89 -3.39 31.58
N LYS A 2 -13.31 -4.39 32.26
CA LYS A 2 -12.02 -5.01 31.88
C LYS A 2 -12.03 -5.66 30.47
N GLU A 3 -13.14 -6.29 30.09
CA GLU A 3 -13.35 -6.88 28.77
C GLU A 3 -13.44 -5.82 27.65
N TYR A 4 -14.12 -4.70 27.92
CA TYR A 4 -14.16 -3.54 27.01
C TYR A 4 -12.77 -2.92 26.81
N ILE A 5 -11.99 -2.77 27.88
CA ILE A 5 -10.61 -2.25 27.81
C ILE A 5 -9.72 -3.21 26.99
N ASN A 6 -9.86 -4.52 27.16
CA ASN A 6 -9.12 -5.50 26.37
C ASN A 6 -9.52 -5.48 24.89
N THR A 7 -10.82 -5.33 24.61
CA THR A 7 -11.33 -5.19 23.25
C THR A 7 -10.79 -3.91 22.59
N LEU A 8 -10.82 -2.77 23.29
CA LEU A 8 -10.22 -1.50 22.83
C LEU A 8 -8.72 -1.62 22.59
N LYS A 9 -7.97 -2.25 23.50
CA LYS A 9 -6.52 -2.48 23.31
C LYS A 9 -6.21 -3.39 22.12
N SER A 10 -7.06 -4.39 21.86
CA SER A 10 -6.90 -5.28 20.70
C SER A 10 -7.29 -4.59 19.38
N GLY A 11 -8.36 -3.80 19.38
CA GLY A 11 -8.85 -3.05 18.23
C GLY A 11 -7.99 -1.83 17.89
N PHE A 12 -7.24 -1.29 18.84
CA PHE A 12 -6.36 -0.15 18.60
C PHE A 12 -5.31 -0.43 17.54
N ALA A 13 -4.76 -1.65 17.48
CA ALA A 13 -3.80 -2.02 16.44
C ALA A 13 -4.43 -1.97 15.04
N LEU A 14 -5.67 -2.45 14.90
CA LEU A 14 -6.42 -2.38 13.66
C LEU A 14 -6.78 -0.94 13.29
N PHE A 15 -7.21 -0.14 14.27
CA PHE A 15 -7.45 1.29 14.08
C PHE A 15 -6.19 2.02 13.59
N ALA A 16 -5.07 1.81 14.25
CA ALA A 16 -3.79 2.40 13.87
C ALA A 16 -3.36 1.96 12.45
N ASN A 17 -3.59 0.69 12.08
CA ASN A 17 -3.33 0.20 10.72
C ASN A 17 -4.19 0.88 9.64
N GLN A 18 -5.38 1.36 9.98
CA GLN A 18 -6.24 2.12 9.06
C GLN A 18 -5.93 3.62 9.06
N PHE A 19 -5.60 4.17 10.23
CA PHE A 19 -5.37 5.60 10.41
C PHE A 19 -3.99 6.03 9.90
N LEU A 20 -2.93 5.34 10.32
CA LEU A 20 -1.54 5.75 10.08
C LEU A 20 -1.16 5.86 8.60
N PRO A 21 -1.63 5.00 7.66
CA PRO A 21 -1.33 5.18 6.24
C PRO A 21 -1.83 6.53 5.67
N ASN A 22 -2.88 7.11 6.25
CA ASN A 22 -3.36 8.42 5.81
C ASN A 22 -2.35 9.54 6.10
N LEU A 23 -1.46 9.34 7.09
CA LEU A 23 -0.44 10.32 7.43
C LEU A 23 0.50 10.58 6.26
N TYR A 24 0.98 9.56 5.53
CA TYR A 24 1.78 9.83 4.33
C TYR A 24 0.88 10.19 3.14
N ASN A 25 -0.27 9.51 2.97
CA ASN A 25 -1.09 9.64 1.77
C ASN A 25 -1.73 11.03 1.63
N ASN A 26 -2.33 11.53 2.71
CA ASN A 26 -3.00 12.83 2.72
C ASN A 26 -2.01 13.95 2.98
N SER A 27 -1.04 13.78 3.89
CA SER A 27 -0.08 14.84 4.13
C SER A 27 0.82 15.11 2.93
N THR A 28 1.12 14.12 2.07
CA THR A 28 1.86 14.39 0.82
C THR A 28 1.10 15.39 -0.06
N THR A 29 -0.21 15.22 -0.21
CA THR A 29 -1.05 16.15 -1.00
C THR A 29 -1.17 17.51 -0.30
N PHE A 30 -1.33 17.53 1.02
CA PHE A 30 -1.35 18.76 1.80
C PHE A 30 -0.03 19.55 1.68
N ILE A 31 1.12 18.88 1.83
CA ILE A 31 2.45 19.47 1.72
C ILE A 31 2.70 19.99 0.30
N LEU A 32 2.24 19.27 -0.74
CA LEU A 32 2.27 19.80 -2.11
C LEU A 32 1.49 21.12 -2.22
N GLY A 33 0.31 21.22 -1.60
CA GLY A 33 -0.46 22.47 -1.56
C GLY A 33 0.26 23.60 -0.84
N LEU A 34 1.03 23.31 0.22
CA LEU A 34 1.82 24.33 0.92
C LEU A 34 3.02 24.85 0.10
N TYR A 35 3.66 23.98 -0.68
CA TYR A 35 4.89 24.30 -1.42
C TYR A 35 4.66 24.69 -2.87
N SER A 36 3.46 24.51 -3.41
CA SER A 36 3.16 24.66 -4.83
C SER A 36 1.81 25.33 -5.02
N SER A 37 1.09 25.02 -6.10
CA SER A 37 -0.20 25.63 -6.43
C SER A 37 -1.34 24.63 -6.32
N ASP A 38 -2.56 25.15 -6.18
CA ASP A 38 -3.79 24.35 -6.24
C ASP A 38 -3.89 23.58 -7.56
N PHE A 39 -3.35 24.13 -8.64
CA PHE A 39 -3.23 23.43 -9.93
C PHE A 39 -2.39 22.16 -9.82
N ALA A 40 -1.22 22.21 -9.18
CA ALA A 40 -0.38 21.04 -8.95
C ALA A 40 -1.08 19.97 -8.10
N VAL A 41 -1.81 20.40 -7.07
CA VAL A 41 -2.65 19.51 -6.25
C VAL A 41 -3.75 18.84 -7.07
N GLY A 42 -4.37 19.58 -8.00
CA GLY A 42 -5.37 19.05 -8.94
C GLY A 42 -4.79 17.98 -9.89
N LEU A 43 -3.61 18.21 -10.45
CA LEU A 43 -2.90 17.24 -11.29
C LEU A 43 -2.61 15.95 -10.51
N LEU A 44 -2.05 16.07 -9.30
CA LEU A 44 -1.78 14.90 -8.45
C LEU A 44 -3.06 14.16 -8.08
N SER A 45 -4.12 14.87 -7.70
CA SER A 45 -5.39 14.26 -7.30
C SER A 45 -6.03 13.48 -8.46
N THR A 46 -5.93 14.01 -9.68
CA THR A 46 -6.38 13.32 -10.89
C THR A 46 -5.59 12.04 -11.15
N ALA A 47 -4.27 12.08 -11.05
CA ALA A 47 -3.44 10.88 -11.21
C ALA A 47 -3.67 9.85 -10.07
N LYS A 48 -3.84 10.32 -8.83
CA LYS A 48 -4.15 9.47 -7.66
C LYS A 48 -5.45 8.71 -7.85
N PHE A 49 -6.50 9.36 -8.38
CA PHE A 49 -7.79 8.71 -8.66
C PHE A 49 -7.63 7.42 -9.46
N VAL A 50 -6.79 7.42 -10.50
CA VAL A 50 -6.51 6.23 -11.33
C VAL A 50 -5.81 5.12 -10.53
N SER A 51 -4.83 5.47 -9.70
CA SER A 51 -4.15 4.51 -8.82
C SER A 51 -5.08 3.93 -7.76
N GLU A 52 -5.98 4.74 -7.20
CA GLU A 52 -6.95 4.30 -6.19
C GLU A 52 -7.98 3.31 -6.75
N ILE A 53 -8.42 3.48 -8.00
CA ILE A 53 -9.28 2.48 -8.67
C ILE A 53 -8.58 1.12 -8.73
N SER A 54 -7.30 1.11 -9.11
CA SER A 54 -6.53 -0.13 -9.20
C SER A 54 -6.31 -0.77 -7.82
N ASN A 55 -6.01 0.04 -6.82
CA ASN A 55 -5.89 -0.42 -5.43
C ASN A 55 -7.24 -0.94 -4.88
N MET A 56 -8.36 -0.37 -5.31
CA MET A 56 -9.69 -0.80 -4.91
C MET A 56 -9.94 -2.25 -5.32
N VAL A 57 -9.58 -2.65 -6.55
CA VAL A 57 -9.69 -4.04 -7.02
C VAL A 57 -8.88 -4.99 -6.14
N ILE A 58 -7.63 -4.63 -5.82
CA ILE A 58 -6.78 -5.42 -4.91
C ILE A 58 -7.41 -5.54 -3.52
N SER A 59 -8.00 -4.45 -3.01
CA SER A 59 -8.65 -4.43 -1.70
C SER A 59 -9.92 -5.27 -1.66
N MET A 60 -10.66 -5.37 -2.77
CA MET A 60 -11.81 -6.24 -2.89
C MET A 60 -11.39 -7.71 -2.77
N LEU A 61 -10.35 -8.12 -3.51
CA LEU A 61 -9.80 -9.47 -3.39
C LEU A 61 -9.37 -9.76 -1.96
N SER A 62 -8.67 -8.83 -1.30
CA SER A 62 -8.32 -8.96 0.11
C SER A 62 -9.52 -9.25 0.98
N ARG A 63 -10.57 -8.43 0.92
CA ARG A 63 -11.76 -8.58 1.77
C ARG A 63 -12.52 -9.89 1.49
N THR A 64 -12.61 -10.29 0.22
CA THR A 64 -13.30 -11.52 -0.18
C THR A 64 -12.55 -12.78 0.24
N PHE A 65 -11.22 -12.81 0.10
CA PHE A 65 -10.41 -13.97 0.45
C PHE A 65 -10.05 -14.04 1.93
N PHE A 66 -10.15 -12.93 2.69
CA PHE A 66 -9.77 -12.90 4.10
C PHE A 66 -10.48 -13.96 4.98
N PRO A 67 -11.82 -14.13 4.92
CA PRO A 67 -12.50 -15.18 5.70
C PRO A 67 -12.08 -16.60 5.28
N PHE A 68 -11.87 -16.82 3.98
CA PHE A 68 -11.44 -18.11 3.44
C PHE A 68 -10.04 -18.47 3.93
N LEU A 69 -9.10 -17.51 3.91
CA LEU A 69 -7.72 -17.71 4.35
C LEU A 69 -7.59 -17.89 5.86
N ASN A 70 -8.47 -17.27 6.65
CA ASN A 70 -8.52 -17.52 8.10
C ASN A 70 -8.86 -18.98 8.42
N ARG A 71 -9.67 -19.64 7.57
CA ARG A 71 -10.01 -21.06 7.71
C ARG A 71 -9.00 -22.00 7.05
N ASN A 72 -8.42 -21.58 5.92
CA ASN A 72 -7.57 -22.41 5.06
C ASN A 72 -6.21 -21.75 4.81
N PHE A 73 -5.45 -21.47 5.87
CA PHE A 73 -4.20 -20.72 5.77
C PHE A 73 -3.16 -21.34 4.82
N GLU A 74 -3.13 -22.68 4.72
CA GLU A 74 -2.24 -23.41 3.79
C GLU A 74 -2.43 -23.01 2.33
N LYS A 75 -3.59 -22.43 1.97
CA LYS A 75 -3.90 -21.95 0.61
C LYS A 75 -3.48 -20.49 0.37
N HIS A 76 -2.72 -19.86 1.29
CA HIS A 76 -2.23 -18.48 1.11
C HIS A 76 -1.43 -18.28 -0.18
N TYR A 77 -0.68 -19.29 -0.63
CA TYR A 77 0.06 -19.20 -1.90
C TYR A 77 -0.84 -18.99 -3.12
N ILE A 78 -2.07 -19.52 -3.10
CA ILE A 78 -3.05 -19.31 -4.18
C ILE A 78 -3.47 -17.84 -4.21
N TYR A 79 -3.83 -17.29 -3.04
CA TYR A 79 -4.17 -15.89 -2.91
C TYR A 79 -3.01 -14.97 -3.33
N ARG A 80 -1.79 -15.26 -2.88
CA ARG A 80 -0.58 -14.55 -3.29
C ARG A 80 -0.45 -14.51 -4.81
N ASN A 81 -0.56 -15.66 -5.48
CA ASN A 81 -0.38 -15.73 -6.93
C ASN A 81 -1.48 -14.94 -7.66
N ILE A 82 -2.74 -15.06 -7.24
CA ILE A 82 -3.86 -14.28 -7.80
C ILE A 82 -3.60 -12.78 -7.67
N VAL A 83 -3.29 -12.30 -6.46
CA VAL A 83 -3.08 -10.86 -6.22
C VAL A 83 -1.83 -10.35 -6.92
N LEU A 84 -0.76 -11.14 -7.02
CA LEU A 84 0.43 -10.75 -7.80
C LEU A 84 0.08 -10.58 -9.28
N VAL A 85 -0.60 -11.56 -9.88
CA VAL A 85 -1.03 -11.47 -11.28
C VAL A 85 -1.92 -10.25 -11.47
N VAL A 86 -2.94 -10.06 -10.64
CA VAL A 86 -3.84 -8.90 -10.73
C VAL A 86 -3.09 -7.58 -10.56
N SER A 87 -2.18 -7.48 -9.59
CA SER A 87 -1.43 -6.25 -9.33
C SER A 87 -0.50 -5.92 -10.50
N ILE A 88 0.20 -6.92 -11.05
CA ILE A 88 1.06 -6.76 -12.22
C ILE A 88 0.25 -6.38 -13.46
N SER A 89 -0.87 -7.07 -13.71
CA SER A 89 -1.77 -6.73 -14.82
C SER A 89 -2.31 -5.31 -14.69
N MET A 90 -2.75 -4.89 -13.51
CA MET A 90 -3.18 -3.51 -13.25
C MET A 90 -2.07 -2.52 -13.52
N CYS A 91 -0.83 -2.84 -13.16
CA CYS A 91 0.29 -1.95 -13.40
C CYS A 91 0.62 -1.83 -14.89
N ILE A 92 0.63 -2.94 -15.63
CA ILE A 92 0.84 -2.92 -17.08
C ILE A 92 -0.27 -2.10 -17.76
N LEU A 93 -1.53 -2.32 -17.39
CA LEU A 93 -2.66 -1.58 -17.94
C LEU A 93 -2.55 -0.08 -17.63
N MET A 94 -2.33 0.29 -16.36
CA MET A 94 -2.16 1.68 -15.97
C MET A 94 -1.00 2.36 -16.71
N PHE A 95 0.13 1.67 -16.89
CA PHE A 95 1.31 2.25 -17.51
C PHE A 95 1.12 2.47 -19.02
N LEU A 96 0.60 1.47 -19.73
CA LEU A 96 0.38 1.52 -21.18
C LEU A 96 -0.73 2.50 -21.54
N PHE A 97 -1.85 2.44 -20.80
CA PHE A 97 -3.02 3.29 -21.07
C PHE A 97 -2.96 4.66 -20.38
N ALA A 98 -1.89 4.99 -19.66
CA ALA A 98 -1.74 6.27 -18.94
C ALA A 98 -2.10 7.48 -19.81
N GLY A 99 -1.59 7.55 -21.04
CA GLY A 99 -1.85 8.69 -21.94
C GLY A 99 -3.32 8.79 -22.37
N ILE A 100 -3.96 7.66 -22.65
CA ILE A 100 -5.38 7.60 -23.01
C ILE A 100 -6.24 8.02 -21.82
N ILE A 101 -5.95 7.48 -20.63
CA ILE A 101 -6.65 7.80 -19.39
C ILE A 101 -6.49 9.30 -19.06
N SER A 102 -5.27 9.84 -19.17
CA SER A 102 -5.02 11.27 -18.94
C SER A 102 -5.79 12.17 -19.90
N ASN A 103 -5.86 11.82 -21.18
CA ASN A 103 -6.60 12.57 -22.19
C ASN A 103 -8.13 12.54 -21.96
N LEU A 104 -8.64 11.48 -21.33
CA LEU A 104 -10.05 11.38 -20.93
C LEU A 104 -10.36 12.21 -19.68
N LEU A 105 -9.40 12.33 -18.76
CA LEU A 105 -9.62 13.00 -17.47
C LEU A 105 -9.38 14.52 -17.54
N VAL A 106 -8.43 14.97 -18.37
CA VAL A 106 -8.08 16.38 -18.48
C VAL A 106 -7.79 16.75 -19.93
N HIS A 107 -8.25 17.92 -20.34
CA HIS A 107 -7.97 18.47 -21.68
C HIS A 107 -6.60 19.17 -21.77
N ASN A 108 -6.22 19.89 -20.71
CA ASN A 108 -4.92 20.56 -20.60
C ASN A 108 -4.01 19.75 -19.68
N SER A 109 -2.69 19.77 -19.88
CA SER A 109 -1.71 19.05 -19.03
C SER A 109 -1.79 17.52 -19.05
N VAL A 110 -2.18 16.94 -20.20
CA VAL A 110 -2.19 15.48 -20.43
C VAL A 110 -0.81 14.87 -20.16
N SER A 111 0.27 15.54 -20.56
CA SER A 111 1.65 15.08 -20.37
C SER A 111 2.02 14.88 -18.89
N GLU A 112 1.68 15.85 -18.05
CA GLU A 112 2.00 15.85 -16.63
C GLU A 112 1.21 14.76 -15.91
N VAL A 113 -0.11 14.67 -16.14
CA VAL A 113 -0.93 13.62 -15.55
C VAL A 113 -0.48 12.23 -16.01
N THR A 114 -0.09 12.08 -17.28
CA THR A 114 0.43 10.81 -17.82
C THR A 114 1.67 10.37 -17.07
N LEU A 115 2.60 11.29 -16.84
CA LEU A 115 3.82 11.01 -16.08
C LEU A 115 3.50 10.62 -14.64
N LEU A 116 2.60 11.34 -13.97
CA LEU A 116 2.20 11.05 -12.59
C LEU A 116 1.54 9.67 -12.46
N ILE A 117 0.66 9.28 -13.38
CA ILE A 117 0.04 7.94 -13.41
C ILE A 117 1.12 6.87 -13.55
N ARG A 118 2.10 7.06 -14.46
CA ARG A 118 3.20 6.11 -14.66
C ARG A 118 4.05 5.96 -13.40
N ILE A 119 4.31 7.04 -12.66
CA ILE A 119 5.02 6.97 -11.38
C ILE A 119 4.20 6.20 -10.35
N LEU A 120 2.91 6.56 -10.18
CA LEU A 120 2.02 5.93 -9.19
C LEU A 120 1.75 4.45 -9.44
N THR A 121 1.92 4.00 -10.68
CA THR A 121 1.82 2.59 -11.06
C THR A 121 2.75 1.70 -10.23
N PHE A 122 3.99 2.12 -9.98
CA PHE A 122 4.91 1.36 -9.14
C PHE A 122 4.42 1.26 -7.68
N GLY A 123 3.73 2.30 -7.20
CA GLY A 123 3.07 2.29 -5.90
C GLY A 123 1.95 1.25 -5.80
N THR A 124 1.21 0.99 -6.89
CA THR A 124 0.16 -0.03 -6.93
C THR A 124 0.73 -1.46 -6.79
N LEU A 125 1.91 -1.74 -7.35
CA LEU A 125 2.63 -3.00 -7.07
C LEU A 125 2.94 -3.14 -5.57
N GLY A 126 3.47 -2.08 -4.95
CA GLY A 126 3.73 -2.04 -3.51
C GLY A 126 2.46 -2.32 -2.69
N PHE A 127 1.34 -1.73 -3.08
CA PHE A 127 0.04 -1.97 -2.45
C PHE A 127 -0.43 -3.44 -2.59
N GLY A 128 -0.17 -4.07 -3.74
CA GLY A 128 -0.38 -5.50 -3.93
C GLY A 128 0.38 -6.35 -2.90
N LEU A 129 1.66 -6.06 -2.69
CA LEU A 129 2.48 -6.74 -1.68
C LEU A 129 1.97 -6.48 -0.25
N MET A 130 1.53 -5.26 0.05
CA MET A 130 0.89 -4.93 1.34
C MET A 130 -0.35 -5.79 1.59
N SER A 131 -1.19 -5.94 0.56
CA SER A 131 -2.38 -6.78 0.63
C SER A 131 -2.03 -8.24 0.90
N ILE A 132 -1.02 -8.78 0.23
CA ILE A 132 -0.60 -10.18 0.37
C ILE A 132 0.00 -10.47 1.75
N TYR A 133 1.02 -9.70 2.12
CA TYR A 133 1.90 -10.03 3.25
C TYR A 133 1.50 -9.31 4.54
N GLY A 134 1.00 -8.08 4.45
CA GLY A 134 0.47 -7.36 5.61
C GLY A 134 -0.92 -7.88 5.97
N ASN A 135 -1.89 -7.55 5.11
CA ASN A 135 -3.31 -7.70 5.42
C ASN A 135 -3.77 -9.17 5.47
N ASN A 136 -3.25 -10.04 4.60
CA ASN A 136 -3.74 -11.42 4.46
C ASN A 136 -2.75 -12.50 4.92
N PHE A 137 -1.60 -12.11 5.47
CA PHE A 137 -0.67 -13.07 6.08
C PHE A 137 -0.43 -12.73 7.54
N LEU A 138 0.16 -11.56 7.83
CA LEU A 138 0.54 -11.18 9.19
C LEU A 138 -0.69 -11.02 10.09
N ILE A 139 -1.75 -10.35 9.62
CA ILE A 139 -2.99 -10.19 10.40
C ILE A 139 -3.62 -11.56 10.69
N ILE A 140 -3.70 -12.46 9.70
CA ILE A 140 -4.26 -13.82 9.90
C ILE A 140 -3.43 -14.62 10.92
N LYS A 141 -2.11 -14.41 10.95
CA LYS A 141 -1.20 -14.97 11.97
C LYS A 141 -1.23 -14.21 13.32
N LYS A 142 -2.22 -13.35 13.55
CA LYS A 142 -2.42 -12.56 14.77
C LYS A 142 -1.24 -11.63 15.11
N GLN A 143 -0.55 -11.13 14.09
CA GLN A 143 0.58 -10.22 14.21
C GLN A 143 0.17 -8.75 14.08
N ASP A 144 -1.04 -8.39 14.51
CA ASP A 144 -1.61 -7.03 14.40
C ASP A 144 -0.70 -5.94 14.97
N LYS A 145 -0.06 -6.22 16.11
CA LYS A 145 0.90 -5.30 16.73
C LYS A 145 2.16 -5.10 15.89
N LEU A 146 2.63 -6.13 15.20
CA LEU A 146 3.78 -6.03 14.31
C LEU A 146 3.40 -5.20 13.07
N VAL A 147 2.24 -5.47 12.48
CA VAL A 147 1.71 -4.70 11.36
C VAL A 147 1.55 -3.23 11.74
N MET A 148 1.05 -2.94 12.95
CA MET A 148 0.95 -1.59 13.49
C MET A 148 2.30 -0.90 13.62
N LYS A 149 3.32 -1.58 14.17
CA LYS A 149 4.67 -1.01 14.28
C LYS A 149 5.26 -0.69 12.92
N ILE A 150 5.18 -1.62 11.97
CA ILE A 150 5.67 -1.41 10.60
C ILE A 150 4.95 -0.21 9.98
N THR A 151 3.62 -0.15 10.11
CA THR A 151 2.79 0.95 9.61
C THR A 151 3.16 2.29 10.22
N PHE A 152 3.37 2.33 11.52
CA PHE A 152 3.84 3.53 12.21
C PHE A 152 5.17 4.04 11.65
N TYR A 153 6.19 3.19 11.59
CA TYR A 153 7.52 3.60 11.12
C TYR A 153 7.52 4.02 9.65
N ILE A 154 6.82 3.28 8.78
CA ILE A 154 6.80 3.59 7.35
C ILE A 154 5.95 4.82 7.05
N SER A 155 4.83 5.02 7.76
CA SER A 155 4.06 6.26 7.61
C SER A 155 4.81 7.50 8.07
N ILE A 156 5.57 7.42 9.17
CA ILE A 156 6.43 8.52 9.62
C ILE A 156 7.54 8.77 8.61
N LEU A 157 8.18 7.71 8.13
CA LEU A 157 9.20 7.83 7.08
C LEU A 157 8.61 8.50 5.83
N GLY A 158 7.46 8.04 5.35
CA GLY A 158 6.75 8.62 4.21
C GLY A 158 6.31 10.07 4.42
N PHE A 159 5.94 10.43 5.64
CA PHE A 159 5.65 11.82 6.01
C PHE A 159 6.92 12.69 5.95
N ILE A 160 8.04 12.24 6.52
CA ILE A 160 9.31 12.97 6.50
C ILE A 160 9.83 13.10 5.06
N THR A 161 9.83 12.01 4.29
CA THR A 161 10.29 12.01 2.90
C THR A 161 9.38 12.82 1.98
N SER A 162 8.11 13.05 2.36
CA SER A 162 7.23 13.91 1.58
C SER A 162 7.75 15.35 1.51
N PHE A 163 8.27 15.92 2.62
CA PHE A 163 8.87 17.25 2.60
C PHE A 163 10.08 17.31 1.67
N ILE A 164 10.93 16.28 1.70
CA ILE A 164 12.14 16.21 0.88
C ILE A 164 11.78 16.08 -0.60
N PHE A 165 10.93 15.11 -0.97
CA PHE A 165 10.63 14.87 -2.37
C PHE A 165 9.77 15.99 -2.98
N VAL A 166 8.79 16.51 -2.25
CA VAL A 166 7.96 17.63 -2.74
C VAL A 166 8.80 18.89 -2.92
N SER A 167 9.71 19.22 -2.01
CA SER A 167 10.58 20.40 -2.19
C SER A 167 11.55 20.25 -3.36
N LEU A 168 12.08 19.05 -3.61
CA LEU A 168 13.04 18.81 -4.70
C LEU A 168 12.40 18.66 -6.08
N PHE A 169 11.22 18.04 -6.17
CA PHE A 169 10.61 17.60 -7.43
C PHE A 169 9.15 18.04 -7.61
N ASN A 170 8.63 18.90 -6.73
CA ASN A 170 7.27 19.44 -6.80
C ASN A 170 6.20 18.31 -6.91
N VAL A 171 5.25 18.41 -7.84
CA VAL A 171 4.17 17.43 -8.06
C VAL A 171 4.69 16.02 -8.37
N ASN A 172 5.81 15.91 -9.10
CA ASN A 172 6.44 14.62 -9.37
C ASN A 172 6.99 14.01 -8.08
N GLY A 173 7.57 14.84 -7.22
CA GLY A 173 8.03 14.46 -5.89
C GLY A 173 6.93 13.90 -5.01
N ALA A 174 5.74 14.48 -5.06
CA ALA A 174 4.57 13.97 -4.37
C ALA A 174 4.19 12.55 -4.86
N ALA A 175 4.13 12.34 -6.18
CA ALA A 175 3.84 11.02 -6.75
C ALA A 175 4.93 9.98 -6.44
N ILE A 176 6.20 10.39 -6.49
CA ILE A 176 7.35 9.56 -6.10
C ILE A 176 7.23 9.16 -4.63
N ASN A 177 6.91 10.09 -3.73
CA ASN A 177 6.78 9.80 -2.29
C ASN A 177 5.69 8.77 -1.99
N LEU A 178 4.51 8.92 -2.62
CA LEU A 178 3.41 7.97 -2.47
C LEU A 178 3.81 6.57 -2.95
N SER A 179 4.48 6.48 -4.09
CA SER A 179 4.92 5.22 -4.67
C SER A 179 6.02 4.56 -3.84
N PHE A 180 7.03 5.35 -3.46
CA PHE A 180 8.14 4.93 -2.61
C PHE A 180 7.64 4.39 -1.28
N THR A 181 6.73 5.09 -0.62
CA THR A 181 6.19 4.67 0.68
C THR A 181 5.44 3.35 0.57
N ARG A 182 4.59 3.17 -0.46
CA ARG A 182 3.87 1.91 -0.72
C ARG A 182 4.80 0.75 -1.04
N ILE A 183 5.86 1.00 -1.80
CA ILE A 183 6.89 -0.01 -2.10
C ILE A 183 7.64 -0.39 -0.82
N ALA A 184 8.03 0.59 0.00
CA ALA A 184 8.68 0.35 1.29
C ALA A 184 7.81 -0.52 2.21
N TYR A 185 6.51 -0.21 2.29
CA TYR A 185 5.53 -1.08 2.96
C TYR A 185 5.55 -2.52 2.43
N GLY A 186 5.41 -2.68 1.11
CA GLY A 186 5.41 -3.99 0.47
C GLY A 186 6.67 -4.81 0.75
N ILE A 187 7.85 -4.18 0.66
CA ILE A 187 9.16 -4.81 0.91
C ILE A 187 9.31 -5.22 2.38
N VAL A 188 8.97 -4.34 3.32
CA VAL A 188 9.11 -4.65 4.75
C VAL A 188 8.16 -5.76 5.16
N PHE A 189 6.91 -5.78 4.66
CA PHE A 189 6.00 -6.89 4.92
C PHE A 189 6.47 -8.19 4.29
N LEU A 190 7.03 -8.15 3.07
CA LEU A 190 7.64 -9.32 2.43
C LEU A 190 8.81 -9.86 3.28
N PHE A 191 9.68 -8.99 3.78
CA PHE A 191 10.79 -9.39 4.64
C PHE A 191 10.31 -10.15 5.89
N PHE A 192 9.28 -9.64 6.58
CA PHE A 192 8.71 -10.33 7.74
C PHE A 192 8.00 -11.63 7.38
N TYR A 193 7.34 -11.70 6.22
CA TYR A 193 6.79 -12.95 5.69
C TYR A 193 7.88 -14.01 5.53
N TRP A 194 9.00 -13.67 4.87
CA TRP A 194 10.13 -14.59 4.68
C TRP A 194 10.73 -15.05 6.02
N LYS A 195 10.96 -14.10 6.94
CA LYS A 195 11.47 -14.41 8.29
C LYS A 195 10.58 -15.38 9.06
N MET A 196 9.26 -15.22 8.98
CA MET A 196 8.32 -16.12 9.66
C MET A 196 8.17 -17.48 8.96
N SER A 197 8.16 -17.50 7.62
CA SER A 197 8.08 -18.73 6.83
C SER A 197 9.27 -19.66 7.09
N ASN A 198 10.48 -19.11 7.15
CA ASN A 198 11.70 -19.89 7.41
C ASN A 198 11.75 -20.46 8.84
N ASN A 199 11.23 -19.73 9.83
CA ASN A 199 11.14 -20.19 11.21
C ASN A 199 10.13 -21.35 11.41
N ILE A 200 9.14 -21.48 10.52
CA ILE A 200 8.19 -22.60 10.55
C ILE A 200 8.85 -23.86 9.96
N SER A 201 9.58 -23.72 8.85
CA SER A 201 10.32 -24.81 8.22
C SER A 201 11.41 -25.41 9.14
N SER A 202 12.11 -24.57 9.90
CA SER A 202 13.12 -25.04 10.87
C SER A 202 12.49 -25.82 12.04
N LYS A 203 11.35 -25.38 12.58
CA LYS A 203 10.65 -26.10 13.67
C LYS A 203 10.08 -27.45 13.25
N ILE A 204 9.69 -27.62 11.98
CA ILE A 204 9.21 -28.91 11.47
C ILE A 204 10.38 -29.89 11.33
N LYS A 205 11.57 -29.42 10.92
CA LYS A 205 12.79 -30.26 10.86
C LYS A 205 13.22 -30.79 12.24
N PHE A 206 13.15 -29.97 13.29
CA PHE A 206 13.52 -30.39 14.65
C PHE A 206 12.53 -31.35 15.33
N LYS A 207 11.29 -31.45 14.82
CA LYS A 207 10.28 -32.38 15.37
C LYS A 207 10.35 -33.79 14.75
N ASN A 208 11.13 -33.93 13.69
CA ASN A 208 11.30 -35.18 12.92
C ASN A 208 12.70 -35.80 13.06
N THR A 209 13.49 -35.33 14.05
CA THR A 209 14.78 -35.88 14.49
C THR A 209 14.68 -36.22 15.95
#